data_AF-Q892J0-F1
#
_entry.id   AF-Q892J0-F1
#
_cell.length_a   1.000
_cell.length_b   1.000
_cell.length_c   1.000
_cell.angle_alpha   90.00
_cell.angle_beta   90.00
_cell.angle_gamma   90.00
#
_symmetry.space_group_name_H-M   'P 1'
#
loop_
_entity.id
_entity.type
_entity.pdbx_description
1 polymer ?
#
loop_
_entity_poly.entity_id
_entity_poly.type
_entity_poly.pdbx_seq_one_letter_code
_entity_poly.pdbx_strand_id
1 'polypeptide(L)'
;MIQPGNGLLLRINFADGGICKAERTFLVIDNQDQQFWLLNVSSIKGKEWKLGMESNIEITKYKPPFVRPSFIKLDALYVIPKEKILKSKVLCKGRKINPKELTFIKNQFNHFKNTHKILSKVCTATELIEGNEKYHNDLFKEEAAVTNLKTEYNV
;
A
#
# COMPACT_ATOMS: atom_id res chain seq x y z
N MET A 1 -0.52 -13.22 11.17
CA MET A 1 -1.76 -12.44 11.30
C MET A 1 -1.42 -10.98 10.99
N ILE A 2 -2.23 -10.29 10.18
CA ILE A 2 -2.01 -8.87 9.85
C ILE A 2 -2.50 -8.00 11.01
N GLN A 3 -1.70 -7.04 11.43
CA GLN A 3 -1.92 -6.16 12.57
C GLN A 3 -1.52 -4.70 12.24
N PRO A 4 -2.00 -3.71 13.01
CA PRO A 4 -1.46 -2.35 12.96
C PRO A 4 0.07 -2.35 13.05
N GLY A 5 0.70 -1.57 12.19
CA GLY A 5 2.15 -1.50 12.00
C GLY A 5 2.70 -2.40 10.89
N ASN A 6 1.91 -3.34 10.35
CA ASN A 6 2.35 -4.12 9.19
C ASN A 6 2.33 -3.28 7.90
N GLY A 7 3.28 -3.54 7.01
CA GLY A 7 3.27 -3.02 5.64
C GLY A 7 2.60 -4.01 4.69
N LEU A 8 1.84 -3.51 3.74
CA LEU A 8 1.20 -4.29 2.66
C LEU A 8 1.64 -3.74 1.30
N LEU A 9 1.78 -4.61 0.31
CA LEU A 9 1.99 -4.25 -1.10
C LEU A 9 0.72 -4.59 -1.88
N LEU A 10 -0.05 -3.57 -2.27
CA LEU A 10 -1.39 -3.74 -2.83
C LEU A 10 -1.58 -2.88 -4.08
N ARG A 11 -2.39 -3.36 -5.02
CA ARG A 11 -2.91 -2.56 -6.12
C ARG A 11 -4.36 -2.19 -5.82
N ILE A 12 -4.59 -0.92 -5.51
CA ILE A 12 -5.90 -0.35 -5.15
C ILE A 12 -6.01 1.01 -5.85
N ASN A 13 -7.16 1.30 -6.46
CA ASN A 13 -7.45 2.60 -7.07
C ASN A 13 -7.33 3.75 -6.07
N PHE A 14 -6.98 4.93 -6.54
CA PHE A 14 -6.76 6.09 -5.71
C PHE A 14 -8.06 6.57 -5.04
N ALA A 15 -7.91 7.22 -3.88
CA ALA A 15 -9.05 7.77 -3.13
C ALA A 15 -9.75 8.95 -3.81
N ASP A 16 -9.14 9.53 -4.84
CA ASP A 16 -9.75 10.53 -5.73
C ASP A 16 -10.54 9.91 -6.91
N GLY A 17 -10.62 8.57 -6.98
CA GLY A 17 -11.28 7.84 -8.07
C GLY A 17 -10.35 7.45 -9.22
N GLY A 18 -9.08 7.90 -9.22
CA GLY A 18 -8.11 7.56 -10.24
C GLY A 18 -7.74 6.07 -10.26
N ILE A 19 -7.47 5.54 -11.46
CA ILE A 19 -7.08 4.12 -11.62
C ILE A 19 -5.62 3.93 -11.22
N CYS A 20 -5.35 2.92 -10.38
CA CYS A 20 -3.98 2.56 -10.01
C CYS A 20 -3.43 1.46 -10.92
N LYS A 21 -2.36 1.80 -11.65
CA LYS A 21 -1.73 0.87 -12.60
C LYS A 21 -0.65 -0.02 -12.00
N ALA A 22 -0.21 0.24 -10.76
CA ALA A 22 0.90 -0.47 -10.13
C ALA A 22 0.62 -0.77 -8.65
N GLU A 23 1.33 -1.76 -8.10
CA GLU A 23 1.31 -2.01 -6.67
C GLU A 23 1.93 -0.83 -5.90
N ARG A 24 1.34 -0.55 -4.73
CA ARG A 24 1.76 0.52 -3.82
C ARG A 24 1.90 -0.03 -2.42
N THR A 25 2.77 0.63 -1.68
CA THR A 25 3.02 0.27 -0.30
C THR A 25 2.00 0.98 0.60
N PHE A 26 1.45 0.25 1.55
CA PHE A 26 0.51 0.75 2.54
C PHE A 26 0.97 0.36 3.94
N LEU A 27 0.65 1.19 4.93
CA LEU A 27 0.80 0.87 6.34
C LEU A 27 -0.57 0.61 6.95
N VAL A 28 -0.74 -0.51 7.64
CA VAL A 28 -1.92 -0.77 8.47
C VAL A 28 -1.84 0.11 9.71
N ILE A 29 -2.77 1.05 9.88
CA ILE A 29 -2.82 1.95 11.05
C ILE A 29 -3.86 1.52 12.08
N ASP A 30 -4.89 0.80 11.64
CA ASP A 30 -5.93 0.27 12.50
C ASP A 30 -6.59 -1.00 11.93
N ASN A 31 -7.31 -1.70 12.79
CA ASN A 31 -8.19 -2.79 12.41
C ASN A 31 -9.50 -2.74 13.22
N GLN A 32 -10.63 -2.74 12.53
CA GLN A 32 -11.95 -2.80 13.16
C GLN A 32 -12.77 -3.88 12.47
N ASP A 33 -13.49 -4.69 13.25
CA ASP A 33 -14.37 -5.74 12.77
C ASP A 33 -13.72 -6.64 11.69
N GLN A 34 -14.22 -6.55 10.45
CA GLN A 34 -13.75 -7.31 9.29
C GLN A 34 -12.92 -6.47 8.31
N GLN A 35 -12.33 -5.35 8.78
CA GLN A 35 -11.62 -4.40 7.92
C GLN A 35 -10.27 -3.98 8.48
N PHE A 36 -9.38 -3.55 7.57
CA PHE A 36 -8.13 -2.86 7.87
C PHE A 36 -8.18 -1.43 7.38
N TRP A 37 -7.63 -0.52 8.17
CA TRP A 37 -7.48 0.90 7.81
C TRP A 37 -6.02 1.16 7.47
N LEU A 38 -5.78 1.73 6.30
CA LEU A 38 -4.47 1.87 5.72
C LEU A 38 -4.19 3.30 5.28
N LEU A 39 -2.91 3.68 5.35
CA LEU A 39 -2.39 4.89 4.73
C LEU A 39 -1.34 4.54 3.68
N ASN A 40 -1.28 5.34 2.61
CA ASN A 40 -0.35 5.13 1.51
C ASN A 40 1.07 5.57 1.89
N VAL A 41 2.06 4.74 1.56
CA VAL A 41 3.48 4.99 1.85
C VAL A 41 4.27 5.09 0.55
N SER A 42 5.13 6.10 0.48
CA SER A 42 6.00 6.34 -0.67
C SER A 42 7.44 6.49 -0.23
N SER A 43 8.39 6.05 -1.06
CA SER A 43 9.80 6.32 -0.82
C SER A 43 10.11 7.81 -1.00
N ILE A 44 11.04 8.33 -0.19
CA ILE A 44 11.45 9.74 -0.23
C ILE A 44 12.27 10.08 -1.48
N LYS A 45 13.14 9.17 -1.95
CA LYS A 45 14.08 9.42 -3.07
C LYS A 45 13.38 10.05 -4.29
N GLY A 46 13.82 11.25 -4.68
CA GLY A 46 13.30 12.03 -5.81
C GLY A 46 11.95 12.71 -5.55
N LYS A 47 11.49 12.72 -4.30
CA LYS A 47 10.22 13.29 -3.83
C LYS A 47 10.40 14.05 -2.52
N GLU A 48 11.61 14.52 -2.23
CA GLU A 48 11.99 15.20 -1.01
C GLU A 48 11.12 16.45 -0.77
N TRP A 49 10.81 17.18 -1.85
CA TRP A 49 9.92 18.34 -1.82
C TRP A 49 8.51 18.04 -1.29
N LYS A 50 8.04 16.79 -1.35
CA LYS A 50 6.73 16.40 -0.82
C LYS A 50 6.67 16.41 0.70
N LEU A 51 7.82 16.35 1.39
CA LEU A 51 7.90 16.46 2.84
C LEU A 51 7.58 17.88 3.34
N GLY A 52 7.61 18.89 2.47
CA GLY A 52 7.15 20.24 2.79
C GLY A 52 5.62 20.39 2.81
N MET A 53 4.87 19.36 2.41
CA MET A 53 3.41 19.36 2.45
C MET A 53 2.90 18.86 3.79
N GLU A 54 1.93 19.55 4.39
CA GLU A 54 1.31 19.14 5.66
C GLU A 54 0.64 17.76 5.59
N SER A 55 0.22 17.34 4.39
CA SER A 55 -0.37 16.02 4.16
C SER A 55 0.63 14.87 4.14
N ASN A 56 1.94 15.13 4.29
CA ASN A 56 2.97 14.10 4.29
C ASN A 56 3.83 14.19 5.55
N ILE A 57 4.13 13.04 6.15
CA ILE A 57 5.11 12.97 7.25
C ILE A 57 6.19 11.95 6.94
N GLU A 58 7.43 12.31 7.25
CA GLU A 58 8.58 11.40 7.16
C GLU A 58 8.42 10.24 8.15
N ILE A 59 8.84 9.05 7.73
CA ILE A 59 8.98 7.87 8.58
C ILE A 59 10.47 7.70 8.88
N THR A 60 10.89 8.13 10.07
CA THR A 60 12.28 8.07 10.52
C THR A 60 12.72 6.62 10.79
N LYS A 61 11.85 5.83 11.44
CA LYS A 61 12.09 4.41 11.77
C LYS A 61 11.35 3.48 10.82
N TYR A 62 11.63 3.63 9.53
CA TYR A 62 10.91 2.98 8.43
C TYR A 62 11.14 1.46 8.30
N LYS A 63 12.28 0.94 8.78
CA LYS A 63 12.67 -0.46 8.64
C LYS A 63 12.62 -1.20 9.98
N PRO A 64 11.92 -2.36 10.06
CA PRO A 64 10.86 -2.83 9.14
C PRO A 64 9.62 -1.91 9.19
N PRO A 65 8.61 -2.04 8.29
CA PRO A 65 8.51 -3.00 7.17
C PRO A 65 9.11 -2.51 5.85
N PHE A 66 9.49 -1.23 5.75
CA PHE A 66 9.98 -0.64 4.52
C PHE A 66 11.50 -0.82 4.38
N VAL A 67 11.98 -0.90 3.14
CA VAL A 67 13.40 -1.14 2.84
C VAL A 67 14.19 0.13 2.52
N ARG A 68 13.51 1.27 2.40
CA ARG A 68 14.08 2.58 2.06
C ARG A 68 13.40 3.68 2.86
N PRO A 69 14.08 4.82 3.09
CA PRO A 69 13.46 6.02 3.66
C PRO A 69 12.17 6.36 2.94
N SER A 70 11.10 6.57 3.72
CA SER A 70 9.74 6.65 3.21
C SER A 70 8.96 7.72 3.98
N PHE A 71 7.88 8.20 3.37
CA PHE A 71 6.91 9.10 3.97
C PHE A 71 5.51 8.51 3.81
N ILE A 72 4.62 8.87 4.72
CA ILE A 72 3.22 8.47 4.69
C ILE A 72 2.33 9.65 4.31
N LYS A 73 1.28 9.36 3.55
CA LYS A 73 0.28 10.34 3.12
C LYS A 73 -0.90 10.31 4.08
N LEU A 74 -1.24 11.46 4.65
CA LEU A 74 -2.31 11.64 5.62
C LEU A 74 -3.65 12.02 4.96
N ASP A 75 -3.61 12.53 3.73
CA ASP A 75 -4.76 13.03 2.97
C ASP A 75 -5.66 11.93 2.37
N ALA A 76 -5.22 10.67 2.37
CA ALA A 76 -5.94 9.56 1.78
C ALA A 76 -5.98 8.33 2.71
N LEU A 77 -7.18 8.00 3.19
CA LEU A 77 -7.49 6.80 3.97
C LEU A 77 -8.01 5.69 3.06
N TYR A 78 -7.52 4.47 3.26
CA TYR A 78 -8.00 3.29 2.55
C TYR A 78 -8.56 2.29 3.56
N VAL A 79 -9.77 1.79 3.29
CA VAL A 79 -10.45 0.81 4.12
C VAL A 79 -10.67 -0.44 3.29
N ILE A 80 -10.08 -1.57 3.70
CA ILE A 80 -10.11 -2.83 2.94
C ILE A 80 -10.66 -3.98 3.80
N PRO A 81 -11.37 -4.96 3.21
CA PRO A 81 -11.83 -6.15 3.93
C PRO A 81 -10.69 -7.10 4.27
N LYS A 82 -10.88 -7.91 5.31
CA LYS A 82 -9.94 -8.95 5.74
C LYS A 82 -10.02 -10.16 4.81
N GLU A 83 -9.25 -10.12 3.72
CA GLU A 83 -9.23 -11.20 2.74
C GLU A 83 -8.01 -12.13 2.85
N LYS A 84 -8.18 -13.39 2.44
CA LYS A 84 -7.11 -14.40 2.48
C LYS A 84 -5.92 -14.01 1.59
N ILE A 85 -6.18 -13.35 0.46
CA ILE A 85 -5.14 -12.89 -0.48
C ILE A 85 -4.13 -11.95 0.18
N LEU A 86 -4.52 -11.23 1.24
CA LEU A 86 -3.63 -10.30 1.93
C LEU A 86 -2.41 -10.99 2.56
N LYS A 87 -2.49 -12.30 2.86
CA LYS A 87 -1.37 -13.06 3.44
C LYS A 87 -0.12 -13.05 2.56
N SER A 88 -0.28 -13.12 1.23
CA SER A 88 0.85 -13.07 0.28
C SER A 88 1.33 -11.64 0.00
N LYS A 89 0.57 -10.63 0.42
CA LYS A 89 0.88 -9.21 0.22
C LYS A 89 1.55 -8.55 1.42
N VAL A 90 1.81 -9.29 2.50
CA VAL A 90 2.46 -8.77 3.70
C VAL A 90 3.95 -8.56 3.48
N LEU A 91 4.41 -7.33 3.71
CA LEU A 91 5.83 -6.98 3.59
C LEU A 91 6.67 -7.52 4.75
N CYS A 92 7.96 -7.74 4.48
CA CYS A 92 8.98 -8.02 5.48
C CYS A 92 8.61 -9.17 6.45
N LYS A 93 8.00 -10.24 5.92
CA LYS A 93 7.54 -11.42 6.68
C LYS A 93 6.62 -11.07 7.87
N GLY A 94 5.85 -9.98 7.75
CA GLY A 94 4.93 -9.54 8.80
C GLY A 94 5.60 -8.85 9.98
N ARG A 95 6.86 -8.43 9.86
CA ARG A 95 7.45 -7.53 10.85
C ARG A 95 6.78 -6.16 10.80
N LYS A 96 6.59 -5.57 11.99
CA LYS A 96 5.89 -4.30 12.17
C LYS A 96 6.85 -3.13 12.22
N ILE A 97 6.35 -1.95 11.88
CA ILE A 97 7.03 -0.69 12.15
C ILE A 97 7.29 -0.51 13.64
N ASN A 98 8.28 0.32 13.98
CA ASN A 98 8.55 0.67 15.36
C ASN A 98 7.27 1.17 16.06
N PRO A 99 6.90 0.65 17.25
CA PRO A 99 5.65 1.04 17.91
C PRO A 99 5.54 2.54 18.21
N LYS A 100 6.63 3.23 18.56
CA LYS A 100 6.63 4.67 18.79
C LYS A 100 6.34 5.44 17.51
N GLU A 101 6.89 4.96 16.40
CA GLU A 101 6.63 5.51 15.06
C GLU A 101 5.16 5.35 14.67
N LEU A 102 4.58 4.16 14.93
CA LEU A 102 3.16 3.91 14.68
C LEU A 102 2.27 4.84 15.50
N THR A 103 2.53 4.99 16.80
CA THR A 103 1.79 5.91 17.66
C THR A 103 1.87 7.34 17.16
N PHE A 104 3.07 7.79 16.77
CA PHE A 104 3.27 9.12 16.19
C PHE A 104 2.43 9.30 14.91
N ILE A 105 2.52 8.36 13.97
CA ILE A 105 1.74 8.39 12.72
C ILE A 105 0.23 8.45 12.99
N LYS A 106 -0.29 7.64 13.93
CA LYS A 106 -1.71 7.65 14.30
C LYS A 106 -2.14 9.00 14.86
N ASN A 107 -1.31 9.62 15.71
CA ASN A 107 -1.60 10.93 16.28
C ASN A 107 -1.61 12.02 15.19
N GLN A 108 -0.63 12.02 14.30
CA GLN A 108 -0.58 12.96 13.17
C GLN A 108 -1.78 12.79 12.24
N PHE A 109 -2.15 11.55 11.92
CA PHE A 109 -3.32 11.28 11.10
C PHE A 109 -4.62 11.75 11.77
N ASN A 110 -4.82 11.48 13.06
CA ASN A 110 -6.00 11.94 13.79
C ASN A 110 -6.07 13.47 13.85
N HIS A 111 -4.94 14.14 14.08
CA HIS A 111 -4.88 15.60 14.05
C HIS A 111 -5.25 16.13 12.66
N PHE A 112 -4.61 15.62 11.60
CA PHE A 112 -4.85 16.04 10.22
C PHE A 112 -6.30 15.80 9.80
N LYS A 113 -6.89 14.64 10.15
CA LYS A 113 -8.30 14.31 9.89
C LYS A 113 -9.29 15.28 10.55
N ASN A 114 -8.93 15.87 11.69
CA ASN A 114 -9.80 16.81 12.41
C ASN A 114 -9.71 18.24 11.85
N THR A 115 -8.63 18.56 11.13
CA THR A 115 -8.37 19.91 10.61
C THR A 115 -8.53 20.01 9.09
N HIS A 116 -8.50 18.88 8.38
CA HIS A 116 -8.52 18.82 6.92
C HIS A 116 -9.52 17.78 6.41
N LYS A 117 -9.96 17.98 5.16
CA LYS A 117 -10.75 16.97 4.45
C LYS A 117 -9.86 15.80 4.04
N ILE A 118 -10.30 14.58 4.38
CA ILE A 118 -9.65 13.33 3.97
C ILE A 118 -10.40 12.71 2.80
N LEU A 119 -9.68 12.23 1.79
CA LEU A 119 -10.24 11.34 0.78
C LEU A 119 -10.27 9.91 1.32
N SER A 120 -11.39 9.22 1.18
CA SER A 120 -11.55 7.84 1.65
C SER A 120 -11.84 6.91 0.48
N LYS A 121 -11.07 5.82 0.36
CA LYS A 121 -11.38 4.69 -0.52
C LYS A 121 -11.79 3.49 0.31
N VAL A 122 -13.07 3.17 0.29
CA VAL A 122 -13.57 1.87 0.75
C VAL A 122 -13.46 0.90 -0.43
N CYS A 123 -12.75 -0.21 -0.23
CA CYS A 123 -12.66 -1.28 -1.21
C CYS A 123 -13.64 -2.40 -0.88
N THR A 124 -14.27 -2.93 -1.91
CA THR A 124 -14.98 -4.22 -1.79
C THR A 124 -13.99 -5.39 -1.85
N ALA A 125 -14.44 -6.57 -1.41
CA ALA A 125 -13.64 -7.79 -1.54
C ALA A 125 -13.29 -8.08 -3.00
N THR A 126 -14.26 -7.93 -3.90
CA THR A 126 -14.08 -8.10 -5.35
C THR A 126 -13.02 -7.16 -5.91
N GLU A 127 -13.10 -5.85 -5.63
CA GLU A 127 -12.11 -4.87 -6.10
C GLU A 127 -10.70 -5.20 -5.60
N LEU A 128 -10.60 -5.62 -4.33
CA LEU A 128 -9.34 -5.98 -3.71
C LEU A 128 -8.73 -7.24 -4.37
N ILE A 129 -9.54 -8.26 -4.60
CA ILE A 129 -9.13 -9.53 -5.22
C ILE A 129 -8.71 -9.28 -6.67
N GLU A 130 -9.57 -8.69 -7.49
CA GLU A 130 -9.30 -8.44 -8.91
C GLU A 130 -8.05 -7.58 -9.12
N GLY A 131 -7.88 -6.53 -8.30
CA GLY A 131 -6.70 -5.67 -8.36
C GLY A 131 -5.40 -6.40 -8.05
N ASN A 132 -5.44 -7.42 -7.19
CA ASN A 132 -4.24 -8.06 -6.63
C ASN A 132 -3.96 -9.48 -7.17
N GLU A 133 -4.93 -10.11 -7.84
CA GLU A 133 -4.76 -11.39 -8.56
C GLU A 133 -4.33 -11.22 -10.02
N LYS A 134 -4.86 -10.19 -10.70
CA LYS A 134 -4.70 -10.04 -12.17
C LYS A 134 -3.23 -9.95 -12.63
N TYR A 135 -2.37 -9.36 -11.80
CA TYR A 135 -0.94 -9.26 -12.09
C TYR A 135 -0.21 -10.60 -12.05
N HIS A 136 -0.70 -11.58 -11.28
CA HIS A 136 -0.10 -12.91 -11.27
C HIS A 136 -0.26 -13.57 -12.64
N ASN A 137 -1.39 -13.36 -13.32
CA ASN A 137 -1.67 -13.97 -14.64
C ASN A 137 -1.10 -13.19 -15.83
N ASP A 138 -1.01 -11.86 -15.75
CA ASP A 138 -0.47 -11.05 -16.86
C ASP A 138 1.06 -11.27 -17.04
N LEU A 139 1.81 -11.50 -15.95
CA LEU A 139 3.23 -11.89 -15.99
C LEU A 139 3.46 -13.24 -16.70
N PHE A 140 2.62 -14.24 -16.45
CA PHE A 140 2.74 -15.54 -17.14
C PHE A 140 2.28 -15.51 -18.59
N LYS A 141 1.37 -14.60 -18.97
CA LYS A 141 0.97 -14.41 -20.37
C LYS A 141 2.05 -13.75 -21.20
N GLU A 142 2.75 -12.76 -20.65
CA GLU A 142 3.90 -12.13 -21.32
C GLU A 142 5.08 -13.11 -21.46
N GLU A 143 5.39 -13.91 -20.43
CA GLU A 143 6.44 -14.94 -20.53
C GLU A 143 6.09 -16.06 -21.55
N ALA A 144 4.83 -16.48 -21.62
CA ALA A 144 4.39 -17.46 -22.61
C ALA A 144 4.43 -16.90 -24.05
N ALA A 145 4.07 -15.63 -24.25
CA ALA A 145 4.14 -14.98 -25.57
C ALA A 145 5.60 -14.82 -26.06
N VAL A 146 6.52 -14.48 -25.16
CA VAL A 146 7.96 -14.38 -25.48
C VAL A 146 8.58 -15.76 -25.78
N THR A 147 8.10 -16.82 -25.13
CA THR A 147 8.57 -18.19 -25.38
C THR A 147 8.11 -18.70 -26.75
N ASN A 148 6.85 -18.44 -27.12
CA ASN A 148 6.30 -18.84 -28.42
C ASN A 148 6.96 -18.11 -29.61
N LEU A 149 7.36 -16.85 -29.44
CA LEU A 149 8.12 -16.11 -30.46
C LEU A 149 9.52 -16.69 -30.68
N LYS A 150 10.19 -17.24 -29.66
CA LYS A 150 11.54 -17.83 -29.83
C LYS A 150 11.54 -19.17 -30.57
N THR A 151 10.41 -19.88 -30.60
CA THR A 151 10.22 -21.12 -31.36
C THR A 151 9.92 -20.88 -32.84
N GLU A 152 9.39 -19.71 -33.22
CA GLU A 152 9.06 -19.40 -34.63
C GLU A 152 10.26 -18.85 -35.44
N TYR A 153 11.35 -18.44 -34.80
CA TYR A 153 12.57 -17.95 -35.46
C TYR A 153 13.77 -18.94 -35.42
N ASN A 154 13.52 -20.21 -35.06
CA ASN A 154 14.50 -21.30 -35.12
C ASN A 154 14.04 -22.44 -36.04
N VAL A 155 13.68 -22.09 -37.28
CA VAL A 155 13.54 -23.02 -38.41
C VAL A 155 14.38 -22.50 -39.57
#